data_AF-A0AAD9URG3-F1
#
_entry.id   AF-A0AAD9URG3-F1
#
_cell.length_a   1.000
_cell.length_b   1.000
_cell.length_c   1.000
_cell.angle_alpha   90.00
_cell.angle_beta   90.00
_cell.angle_gamma   90.00
#
_symmetry.space_group_name_H-M   'P 1'
#
loop_
_entity.id
_entity.type
_entity.pdbx_description
1 polymer ?
#
loop_
_entity_poly.entity_id
_entity_poly.type
_entity_poly.pdbx_seq_one_letter_code
_entity_poly.pdbx_strand_id
1 'polypeptide(L)'
;MAASVSTANSRSGEGVVICVSKAIDESDKSLLYVSKLEDEQIGEGYKPKVISVEEEMVEIMNADGNYVNCPGEVTFDTGNCGGTAISRELVKELNLEDTIDHENKVRFWGVARDDDDKQISNLCSTIEINIKIRKKEFPVRALYGVPAEGTDLLIGMDIIKKLFDEDFTLGK
;
A
#
# COMPACT_ATOMS: atom_id res chain seq x y z
N MET A 1 11.81 33.16 -8.07
CA MET A 1 10.42 32.91 -7.64
C MET A 1 10.28 33.42 -6.23
N ALA A 2 9.42 34.41 -5.99
CA ALA A 2 9.18 34.96 -4.66
C ALA A 2 7.80 34.50 -4.18
N ALA A 3 7.75 33.67 -3.14
CA ALA A 3 6.51 33.37 -2.43
C ALA A 3 6.32 34.45 -1.36
N SER A 4 5.27 35.26 -1.47
CA SER A 4 4.85 36.16 -0.41
C SER A 4 3.86 35.44 0.50
N VAL A 5 4.30 35.11 1.71
CA VAL A 5 3.42 34.65 2.79
C VAL A 5 2.89 35.89 3.51
N SER A 6 1.59 36.15 3.43
CA SER A 6 0.92 37.14 4.28
C SER A 6 0.08 36.41 5.32
N THR A 7 0.54 36.39 6.56
CA THR A 7 -0.21 35.88 7.71
C THR A 7 -1.11 36.99 8.26
N ALA A 8 -2.41 36.91 8.01
CA ALA A 8 -3.40 37.75 8.67
C ALA A 8 -3.86 37.04 9.96
N ASN A 9 -3.30 37.43 11.11
CA ASN A 9 -3.76 36.95 12.41
C ASN A 9 -5.06 37.65 12.80
N SER A 10 -6.20 36.97 12.62
CA SER A 10 -7.45 37.40 13.26
C SER A 10 -7.63 36.62 14.57
N ARG A 11 -7.61 37.35 15.69
CA ARG A 11 -7.80 36.82 17.03
C ARG A 11 -9.27 36.43 17.22
N SER A 12 -9.62 35.18 16.93
CA SER A 12 -10.63 34.37 17.64
C SER A 12 -10.82 33.02 16.95
N GLY A 13 -10.22 31.95 17.48
CA GLY A 13 -10.72 30.58 17.38
C GLY A 13 -11.05 29.95 16.03
N GLU A 14 -10.55 30.44 14.89
CA GLU A 14 -10.88 29.88 13.57
C GLU A 14 -9.62 29.61 12.74
N GLY A 15 -9.64 28.45 12.08
CA GLY A 15 -8.49 27.80 11.45
C GLY A 15 -7.67 28.68 10.50
N VAL A 16 -6.39 28.32 10.39
CA VAL A 16 -5.42 29.02 9.54
C VAL A 16 -5.79 28.82 8.08
N VAL A 17 -6.16 29.90 7.40
CA VAL A 17 -6.35 29.93 5.94
C VAL A 17 -5.02 30.26 5.28
N ILE A 18 -4.39 29.27 4.63
CA ILE A 18 -3.19 29.47 3.83
C ILE A 18 -3.61 29.59 2.37
N CYS A 19 -3.52 30.79 1.80
CA CYS A 19 -3.74 31.03 0.38
C CYS A 19 -2.43 30.84 -0.38
N VAL A 20 -2.33 29.76 -1.16
CA VAL A 20 -1.19 29.55 -2.08
C VAL A 20 -1.63 29.97 -3.49
N SER A 21 -1.03 31.04 -4.01
CA SER A 21 -1.26 31.48 -5.39
C SER A 21 -0.14 30.96 -6.28
N LYS A 22 -0.45 30.12 -7.26
CA LYS A 22 0.51 29.76 -8.34
C LYS A 22 0.21 30.63 -9.55
N ALA A 23 1.14 31.50 -9.93
CA ALA A 23 1.08 32.21 -11.20
C ALA A 23 1.49 31.26 -12.33
N ILE A 24 0.62 31.02 -13.30
CA ILE A 24 0.91 30.22 -14.50
C ILE A 24 0.65 31.12 -15.70
N ASP A 25 1.70 31.83 -16.13
CA ASP A 25 1.80 32.70 -17.31
C ASP A 25 0.76 33.84 -17.48
N GLU A 26 1.09 34.86 -18.27
CA GLU A 26 0.50 36.22 -18.23
C GLU A 26 -0.94 36.35 -18.78
N SER A 27 -1.65 35.25 -19.02
CA SER A 27 -3.08 35.29 -19.32
C SER A 27 -3.84 34.18 -18.61
N ASP A 28 -4.70 34.60 -17.69
CA ASP A 28 -5.73 33.84 -16.99
C ASP A 28 -5.45 33.27 -15.57
N LYS A 29 -6.12 33.95 -14.62
CA LYS A 29 -6.78 33.47 -13.40
C LYS A 29 -5.93 32.69 -12.41
N SER A 30 -5.52 33.38 -11.35
CA SER A 30 -5.03 32.80 -10.11
C SER A 30 -6.06 31.85 -9.49
N LEU A 31 -5.71 30.57 -9.42
CA LEU A 31 -6.45 29.56 -8.65
C LEU A 31 -6.12 29.73 -7.17
N LEU A 32 -7.11 30.15 -6.38
CA LEU A 32 -7.03 30.23 -4.92
C LEU A 32 -7.42 28.88 -4.34
N TYR A 33 -6.45 28.17 -3.75
CA TYR A 33 -6.72 27.00 -2.93
C TYR A 33 -6.84 27.44 -1.46
N VAL A 34 -7.97 27.08 -0.84
CA VAL A 34 -8.24 27.32 0.58
C VAL A 34 -8.41 25.96 1.24
N SER A 35 -7.44 25.56 2.07
CA SER A 35 -7.52 24.35 2.89
C SER A 35 -7.64 24.76 4.36
N LYS A 36 -8.70 24.32 5.03
CA LYS A 36 -8.80 24.42 6.50
C LYS A 36 -7.92 23.32 7.10
N LEU A 37 -6.94 23.72 7.91
CA LEU A 37 -6.11 22.80 8.68
C LEU A 37 -6.73 22.67 10.08
N GLU A 38 -7.08 21.45 10.45
CA GLU A 38 -7.46 21.09 11.83
C GLU A 38 -6.17 20.71 12.59
N ASP A 39 -6.07 21.17 13.84
CA ASP A 39 -4.83 21.48 14.59
C ASP A 39 -3.87 20.31 14.95
N GLU A 40 -3.95 19.12 14.35
CA GLU A 40 -3.15 17.96 14.79
C GLU A 40 -2.01 17.48 13.85
N GLN A 41 -1.74 18.16 12.73
CA GLN A 41 -0.70 17.72 11.79
C GLN A 41 0.33 18.78 11.39
N ILE A 42 0.95 19.43 12.39
CA ILE A 42 2.17 20.22 12.14
C ILE A 42 3.37 19.39 12.59
N GLY A 43 3.65 18.30 11.87
CA GLY A 43 4.75 17.41 12.24
C GLY A 43 5.00 16.17 11.37
N GLU A 44 4.59 16.16 10.11
CA GLU A 44 5.04 15.27 9.02
C GLU A 44 4.18 15.68 7.82
N GLY A 45 4.78 16.03 6.68
CA GLY A 45 4.04 16.59 5.53
C GLY A 45 2.83 15.74 5.16
N TYR A 46 1.70 16.39 4.86
CA TYR A 46 0.47 15.76 4.39
C TYR A 46 0.77 14.70 3.33
N LYS A 47 0.63 13.41 3.69
CA LYS A 47 0.71 12.31 2.73
C LYS A 47 -0.66 12.19 2.05
N PRO A 48 -0.77 12.40 0.73
CA PRO A 48 -2.04 12.24 0.01
C PRO A 48 -2.60 10.85 0.25
N LYS A 49 -3.93 10.65 0.35
CA LYS A 49 -4.56 9.31 0.43
C LYS A 49 -4.45 8.50 -0.88
N VAL A 50 -3.38 8.68 -1.64
CA VAL A 50 -3.06 7.91 -2.85
C VAL A 50 -1.83 7.08 -2.54
N ILE A 51 -1.95 5.75 -2.66
CA ILE A 51 -0.86 4.78 -2.58
C ILE A 51 -0.23 4.69 -3.98
N SER A 52 1.06 5.02 -4.12
CA SER A 52 1.75 4.80 -5.40
C SER A 52 2.08 3.34 -5.55
N VAL A 53 1.52 2.66 -6.54
CA VAL A 53 1.75 1.21 -6.72
C VAL A 53 3.19 0.89 -7.10
N GLU A 54 3.96 1.88 -7.56
CA GLU A 54 5.36 1.74 -7.99
C GLU A 54 6.35 2.18 -6.89
N GLU A 55 5.99 3.17 -6.08
CA GLU A 55 6.90 3.77 -5.09
C GLU A 55 6.48 3.56 -3.63
N GLU A 56 5.31 2.99 -3.34
CA GLU A 56 4.85 2.84 -1.96
C GLU A 56 5.76 1.91 -1.17
N MET A 57 6.30 2.44 -0.08
CA MET A 57 7.06 1.65 0.88
C MET A 57 6.14 0.68 1.61
N VAL A 58 6.39 -0.61 1.40
CA VAL A 58 5.76 -1.70 2.13
C VAL A 58 6.79 -2.34 3.04
N GLU A 59 6.48 -2.38 4.33
CA GLU A 59 7.27 -3.05 5.34
C GLU A 59 6.67 -4.43 5.64
N ILE A 60 7.51 -5.39 5.98
CA ILE A 60 7.11 -6.75 6.36
C ILE A 60 7.88 -7.19 7.60
N MET A 61 7.20 -7.91 8.49
CA MET A 61 7.82 -8.43 9.71
C MET A 61 8.70 -9.64 9.39
N ASN A 62 9.95 -9.62 9.82
CA ASN A 62 10.88 -10.76 9.72
C ASN A 62 10.76 -11.71 10.93
N ALA A 63 11.50 -12.83 10.91
CA ALA A 63 11.47 -13.82 11.99
C ALA A 63 11.92 -13.29 13.37
N ASP A 64 12.71 -12.21 13.41
CA ASP A 64 13.12 -11.55 14.64
C ASP A 64 12.03 -10.64 15.24
N GLY A 65 10.89 -10.50 14.56
CA GLY A 65 9.79 -9.62 14.96
C GLY A 65 9.99 -8.15 14.56
N ASN A 66 10.96 -7.86 13.71
CA ASN A 66 11.25 -6.50 13.24
C ASN A 66 10.56 -6.22 11.90
N TYR A 67 9.97 -5.04 11.76
CA TYR A 67 9.53 -4.56 10.45
C TYR A 67 10.73 -4.07 9.65
N VAL A 68 10.90 -4.62 8.46
CA VAL A 68 11.91 -4.21 7.48
C VAL A 68 11.21 -3.79 6.19
N ASN A 69 11.80 -2.88 5.42
CA ASN A 69 11.33 -2.63 4.05
C ASN A 69 11.37 -3.95 3.29
N CYS A 70 10.29 -4.27 2.55
CA CYS A 70 10.21 -5.50 1.77
C CYS A 70 11.43 -5.60 0.84
N PRO A 71 12.30 -6.61 1.01
CA PRO A 71 13.53 -6.70 0.24
C PRO A 71 13.32 -7.13 -1.22
N GLY A 72 12.12 -7.61 -1.57
CA GLY A 72 11.75 -8.02 -2.93
C GLY A 72 10.72 -7.11 -3.61
N GLU A 73 10.37 -7.45 -4.86
CA GLU A 73 9.42 -6.68 -5.67
C GLU A 73 8.00 -6.80 -5.10
N VAL A 74 7.36 -5.65 -4.86
CA VAL A 74 5.99 -5.58 -4.34
C VAL A 74 5.03 -5.23 -5.46
N THR A 75 3.93 -5.97 -5.58
CA THR A 75 2.89 -5.71 -6.59
C THR A 75 1.52 -5.59 -5.92
N PHE A 76 0.82 -4.48 -6.17
CA PHE A 76 -0.57 -4.32 -5.77
C PHE A 76 -1.50 -4.86 -6.86
N ASP A 77 -2.22 -5.94 -6.58
CA ASP A 77 -3.08 -6.61 -7.56
C ASP A 77 -4.55 -6.58 -7.14
N THR A 78 -5.29 -5.62 -7.72
CA THR A 78 -6.74 -5.49 -7.51
C THR A 78 -7.56 -6.62 -8.14
N GLY A 79 -6.99 -7.37 -9.09
CA GLY A 79 -7.61 -8.54 -9.70
C GLY A 79 -7.48 -9.80 -8.84
N ASN A 80 -6.50 -9.84 -7.93
CA ASN A 80 -6.27 -10.99 -7.09
C ASN A 80 -7.23 -11.03 -5.88
N CYS A 81 -8.34 -11.75 -6.06
CA CYS A 81 -9.30 -12.05 -5.01
C CYS A 81 -8.87 -13.21 -4.09
N GLY A 82 -7.79 -13.94 -4.43
CA GLY A 82 -7.29 -15.08 -3.65
C GLY A 82 -6.62 -14.67 -2.33
N GLY A 83 -6.28 -13.39 -2.17
CA GLY A 83 -5.57 -12.84 -1.02
C GLY A 83 -4.08 -12.66 -1.28
N THR A 84 -3.40 -12.01 -0.35
CA THR A 84 -1.97 -11.69 -0.46
C THR A 84 -1.14 -12.96 -0.68
N ALA A 85 -0.08 -12.87 -1.50
CA ALA A 85 0.82 -13.98 -1.80
C ALA A 85 2.29 -13.58 -1.62
N ILE A 86 3.14 -14.54 -1.27
CA ILE A 86 4.56 -14.32 -0.96
C ILE A 86 5.44 -15.38 -1.64
N SER A 87 6.57 -14.98 -2.21
CA SER A 87 7.51 -15.85 -2.91
C SER A 87 8.30 -16.72 -1.92
N ARG A 88 8.90 -17.81 -2.42
CA ARG A 88 9.71 -18.70 -1.57
C ARG A 88 11.00 -18.02 -1.17
N GLU A 89 11.54 -17.24 -2.10
CA GLU A 89 12.75 -16.45 -2.01
C GLU A 89 12.60 -15.40 -0.91
N LEU A 90 11.51 -14.64 -0.91
CA LEU A 90 11.24 -13.64 0.12
C LEU A 90 11.03 -14.27 1.51
N VAL A 91 10.31 -15.40 1.59
CA VAL A 91 10.15 -16.14 2.87
C VAL A 91 11.50 -16.55 3.45
N LYS A 92 12.41 -17.04 2.60
CA LYS A 92 13.76 -17.42 3.00
C LYS A 92 14.58 -16.19 3.43
N GLU A 93 14.50 -15.09 2.70
CA GLU A 93 15.21 -13.87 3.06
C GLU A 93 14.75 -13.28 4.39
N LEU A 94 13.47 -13.45 4.73
CA LEU A 94 12.91 -13.04 6.02
C LEU A 94 13.11 -14.06 7.15
N ASN A 95 13.74 -15.21 6.85
CA ASN A 95 13.93 -16.37 7.74
C ASN A 95 12.60 -16.94 8.30
N LEU A 96 11.52 -16.92 7.51
CA LEU A 96 10.18 -17.33 7.93
C LEU A 96 9.83 -18.78 7.52
N GLU A 97 10.82 -19.59 7.13
CA GLU A 97 10.56 -20.94 6.60
C GLU A 97 9.87 -21.87 7.62
N ASP A 98 10.14 -21.69 8.91
CA ASP A 98 9.57 -22.50 9.99
C ASP A 98 8.11 -22.14 10.32
N THR A 99 7.57 -21.05 9.78
CA THR A 99 6.19 -20.59 10.03
C THR A 99 5.22 -20.98 8.92
N ILE A 100 5.69 -21.71 7.90
CA ILE A 100 4.86 -22.15 6.79
C ILE A 100 3.90 -23.25 7.26
N ASP A 101 2.60 -23.04 7.07
CA ASP A 101 1.56 -24.03 7.27
C ASP A 101 1.43 -24.93 6.03
N HIS A 102 2.01 -26.13 6.13
CA HIS A 102 1.91 -27.16 5.10
C HIS A 102 0.68 -28.05 5.22
N GLU A 103 -0.05 -28.00 6.34
CA GLU A 103 -1.19 -28.85 6.62
C GLU A 103 -2.49 -28.26 6.04
N ASN A 104 -2.72 -26.96 6.26
CA ASN A 104 -3.92 -26.27 5.79
C ASN A 104 -3.75 -25.69 4.39
N LYS A 105 -3.64 -26.59 3.40
CA LYS A 105 -3.51 -26.17 2.01
C LYS A 105 -4.76 -25.46 1.51
N VAL A 106 -4.58 -24.30 0.89
CA VAL A 106 -5.64 -23.51 0.29
C VAL A 106 -5.67 -23.76 -1.22
N ARG A 107 -6.88 -23.87 -1.78
CA ARG A 107 -7.06 -23.93 -3.22
C ARG A 107 -6.94 -22.51 -3.78
N PHE A 108 -6.03 -22.30 -4.71
CA PHE A 108 -5.91 -21.06 -5.47
C PHE A 108 -6.14 -21.34 -6.96
N TRP A 109 -6.56 -20.30 -7.67
CA TRP A 109 -6.85 -20.36 -9.10
C TRP A 109 -5.82 -19.51 -9.83
N GLY A 110 -4.91 -20.18 -10.55
CA GLY A 110 -3.90 -19.49 -11.36
C GLY A 110 -4.51 -18.93 -12.65
N VAL A 111 -3.72 -18.15 -13.38
CA VAL A 111 -4.10 -17.68 -14.74
C VAL A 111 -4.02 -18.80 -15.78
N ALA A 112 -3.27 -19.88 -15.50
CA ALA A 112 -3.12 -21.02 -16.38
C ALA A 112 -4.46 -21.74 -16.58
N ARG A 113 -4.72 -22.15 -17.83
CA ARG A 113 -5.90 -22.91 -18.22
C ARG A 113 -5.48 -24.27 -18.76
N ASP A 114 -6.34 -25.27 -18.57
CA ASP A 114 -6.17 -26.59 -19.16
C ASP A 114 -6.55 -26.58 -20.65
N ASP A 115 -6.42 -27.73 -21.31
CA ASP A 115 -6.74 -27.88 -22.74
C ASP A 115 -8.24 -27.65 -23.06
N ASP A 116 -9.12 -27.65 -22.05
CA ASP A 116 -10.54 -27.33 -22.14
C ASP A 116 -10.84 -25.84 -21.85
N ASP A 117 -9.82 -24.98 -21.77
CA ASP A 117 -9.93 -23.57 -21.39
C ASP A 117 -10.48 -23.35 -19.96
N LYS A 118 -10.44 -24.37 -19.09
CA LYS A 118 -10.83 -24.24 -17.68
C LYS A 118 -9.63 -23.80 -16.86
N GLN A 119 -9.88 -22.92 -15.91
CA GLN A 119 -8.86 -22.44 -15.01
C GLN A 119 -8.28 -23.60 -14.18
N ILE A 120 -6.96 -23.67 -14.07
CA ILE A 120 -6.30 -24.71 -13.27
C ILE A 120 -6.30 -24.25 -11.81
N SER A 121 -6.91 -25.05 -10.94
CA SER A 121 -6.80 -24.87 -9.49
C SER A 121 -5.68 -25.72 -8.92
N ASN A 122 -4.82 -25.15 -8.10
CA ASN A 122 -3.78 -25.86 -7.37
C ASN A 122 -3.96 -25.68 -5.87
N LEU A 123 -3.32 -26.55 -5.09
CA LEU A 123 -3.23 -26.43 -3.63
C LEU A 123 -1.90 -25.76 -3.27
N CYS A 124 -1.94 -24.70 -2.48
CA CYS A 124 -0.75 -24.06 -1.93
C CYS A 124 -0.77 -24.11 -0.40
N SER A 125 0.42 -24.14 0.20
CA SER A 125 0.60 -23.88 1.63
C SER A 125 0.34 -22.40 1.92
N THR A 126 0.15 -22.07 3.19
CA THR A 126 -0.02 -20.68 3.63
C THR A 126 1.01 -20.30 4.66
N ILE A 127 1.16 -19.00 4.89
CA ILE A 127 2.05 -18.45 5.91
C ILE A 127 1.39 -17.22 6.54
N GLU A 128 1.42 -17.11 7.86
CA GLU A 128 0.99 -15.90 8.55
C GLU A 128 2.10 -14.86 8.47
N ILE A 129 1.79 -13.69 7.91
CA ILE A 129 2.72 -12.57 7.79
C ILE A 129 2.04 -11.28 8.25
N ASN A 130 2.86 -10.37 8.79
CA ASN A 130 2.43 -9.04 9.16
C ASN A 130 3.05 -8.02 8.21
N ILE A 131 2.20 -7.33 7.46
CA ILE A 131 2.59 -6.29 6.51
C ILE A 131 2.26 -4.94 7.09
N LYS A 132 3.09 -3.94 6.83
CA LYS A 132 2.87 -2.56 7.23
C LYS A 132 2.95 -1.61 6.04
N ILE A 133 1.91 -0.80 5.89
CA ILE A 133 1.81 0.23 4.84
C ILE A 133 1.40 1.52 5.55
N ARG A 134 2.22 2.56 5.46
CA ARG A 134 1.97 3.87 6.12
C ARG A 134 1.66 3.75 7.61
N LYS A 135 2.47 2.99 8.36
CA LYS A 135 2.31 2.74 9.81
C LYS A 135 1.06 1.92 10.18
N LYS A 136 0.27 1.44 9.20
CA LYS A 136 -0.88 0.54 9.42
C LYS A 136 -0.46 -0.89 9.28
N GLU A 137 -0.87 -1.74 10.20
CA GLU A 137 -0.50 -3.15 10.24
C GLU A 137 -1.62 -4.04 9.70
N PHE A 138 -1.24 -5.01 8.88
CA PHE A 138 -2.11 -5.93 8.18
C PHE A 138 -1.61 -7.36 8.44
N PRO A 139 -2.09 -8.02 9.52
CA PRO A 139 -1.90 -9.44 9.68
C PRO A 139 -2.74 -10.18 8.62
N VAL A 140 -2.09 -11.02 7.83
CA VAL A 140 -2.73 -11.80 6.76
C VAL A 140 -2.17 -13.21 6.71
N ARG A 141 -3.01 -14.14 6.24
CA ARG A 141 -2.59 -15.49 5.89
C ARG A 141 -2.30 -15.54 4.40
N ALA A 142 -1.04 -15.34 4.03
CA ALA A 142 -0.61 -15.25 2.65
C ALA A 142 -0.45 -16.63 1.99
N LEU A 143 -0.65 -16.67 0.67
CA LEU A 143 -0.41 -17.86 -0.14
C LEU A 143 1.10 -18.01 -0.39
N TYR A 144 1.67 -19.16 -0.02
CA TYR A 144 3.10 -19.41 -0.10
C TYR A 144 3.54 -19.94 -1.48
N GLY A 145 4.50 -19.27 -2.10
CA GLY A 145 5.22 -19.71 -3.30
C GLY A 145 4.40 -19.67 -4.58
N VAL A 146 3.40 -18.78 -4.65
CA VAL A 146 2.49 -18.62 -5.80
C VAL A 146 2.35 -17.20 -6.40
N PRO A 147 3.08 -16.15 -5.97
CA PRO A 147 3.11 -14.90 -6.76
C PRO A 147 3.49 -15.13 -8.23
N ALA A 148 3.10 -14.17 -9.09
CA ALA A 148 3.53 -14.16 -10.47
C ALA A 148 5.05 -13.97 -10.58
N GLU A 149 5.63 -14.41 -11.72
CA GLU A 149 7.05 -14.19 -11.99
C GLU A 149 7.38 -12.69 -11.95
N GLY A 150 8.47 -12.34 -11.27
CA GLY A 150 8.87 -10.96 -11.04
C GLY A 150 8.18 -10.28 -9.87
N THR A 151 7.34 -10.98 -9.11
CA THR A 151 6.74 -10.47 -7.87
C THR A 151 7.18 -11.32 -6.68
N ASP A 152 7.71 -10.67 -5.63
CA ASP A 152 8.04 -11.34 -4.37
C ASP A 152 6.92 -11.24 -3.36
N LEU A 153 6.26 -10.08 -3.30
CA LEU A 153 5.10 -9.85 -2.44
C LEU A 153 3.95 -9.27 -3.26
N LEU A 154 2.88 -10.04 -3.40
CA LEU A 154 1.67 -9.59 -4.06
C LEU A 154 0.64 -9.17 -3.00
N ILE A 155 0.35 -7.87 -2.93
CA ILE A 155 -0.68 -7.30 -2.06
C ILE A 155 -2.04 -7.50 -2.72
N GLY A 156 -2.84 -8.40 -2.13
CA GLY A 156 -4.15 -8.78 -2.65
C GLY A 156 -5.30 -7.95 -2.09
N MET A 157 -6.52 -8.32 -2.49
CA MET A 157 -7.74 -7.61 -2.09
C MET A 157 -8.08 -7.71 -0.59
N ASP A 158 -7.45 -8.62 0.16
CA ASP A 158 -7.55 -8.72 1.62
C ASP A 158 -6.93 -7.52 2.35
N ILE A 159 -5.91 -6.88 1.77
CA ILE A 159 -5.31 -5.63 2.25
C ILE A 159 -5.89 -4.43 1.50
N ILE A 160 -6.00 -4.49 0.18
CA ILE A 160 -6.45 -3.36 -0.64
C ILE A 160 -7.86 -2.89 -0.24
N LYS A 161 -8.79 -3.81 0.07
CA LYS A 161 -10.13 -3.41 0.54
C LYS A 161 -10.06 -2.61 1.83
N LYS A 162 -9.22 -3.01 2.78
CA LYS A 162 -9.03 -2.28 4.04
C LYS A 162 -8.47 -0.88 3.79
N LEU A 163 -7.56 -0.74 2.82
CA LEU A 163 -7.06 0.57 2.39
C LEU A 163 -8.20 1.42 1.79
N PHE A 164 -9.05 0.83 0.94
CA PHE A 164 -10.19 1.54 0.34
C PHE A 164 -11.25 1.96 1.37
N ASP A 165 -11.52 1.11 2.36
CA ASP A 165 -12.43 1.42 3.47
C ASP A 165 -11.96 2.63 4.31
N GLU A 166 -10.68 3.00 4.16
CA GLU A 166 -10.05 4.16 4.81
C GLU A 166 -9.85 5.37 3.85
N ASP A 167 -10.54 5.34 2.71
CA ASP A 167 -10.46 6.30 1.60
C ASP A 167 -9.09 6.40 0.91
N PHE A 168 -8.21 5.40 1.07
CA PHE A 168 -7.04 5.32 0.20
C PHE A 168 -7.46 4.93 -1.21
N THR A 169 -6.74 5.43 -2.20
CA THR A 169 -6.81 4.98 -3.60
C THR A 169 -5.45 4.48 -4.06
N LEU A 170 -5.43 3.64 -5.09
CA LEU A 170 -4.20 3.26 -5.77
C LEU A 170 -3.96 4.22 -6.94
N GLY A 171 -2.75 4.75 -7.05
CA GLY A 171 -2.29 5.63 -8.11
C GLY A 171 -0.94 5.21 -8.65
N LYS A 172 -0.54 5.79 -9.78
CA LYS A 172 0.83 5.72 -10.28
C LYS A 172 1.61 6.90 -9.71
#